data_AF-A0A285MZD1-F1
#
_entry.id   AF-A0A285MZD1-F1
#
_cell.length_a   1.000
_cell.length_b   1.000
_cell.length_c   1.000
_cell.angle_alpha   90.00
_cell.angle_beta   90.00
_cell.angle_gamma   90.00
#
_symmetry.space_group_name_H-M   'P 1'
#
loop_
_entity.id
_entity.type
_entity.pdbx_description
1 polymer ?
#
loop_
_entity_poly.entity_id
_entity_poly.type
_entity_poly.pdbx_seq_one_letter_code
_entity_poly.pdbx_strand_id
1 'polypeptide(L)' 'MLEWVRRETLLDVSINVIPVVILLLLDLLFIFLYPWQRGTLSELLTHLLTLFPIIVLAFATYQAARAIELDAAE' A
#
# COMPACT_ATOMS: atom_id res chain seq x y z
N MET A 1 -12.90 22.47 -13.21
CA MET A 1 -12.96 21.00 -13.34
C MET A 1 -11.60 20.36 -13.05
N LEU A 2 -10.51 20.72 -13.74
CA LEU A 2 -9.18 20.12 -13.53
C LEU A 2 -8.65 20.17 -12.09
N GLU A 3 -8.97 21.22 -11.33
CA GLU A 3 -8.53 21.37 -9.95
C GLU A 3 -9.29 20.45 -8.98
N TRP A 4 -10.55 20.14 -9.29
CA TRP A 4 -11.38 19.21 -8.52
C TRP A 4 -10.93 17.76 -8.76
N VAL A 5 -10.74 17.37 -10.03
CA VAL A 5 -10.19 16.05 -10.41
C VAL A 5 -8.84 15.82 -9.74
N ARG A 6 -7.95 16.82 -9.77
CA ARG A 6 -6.63 16.72 -9.11
C ARG A 6 -6.75 16.53 -7.60
N ARG A 7 -7.70 17.20 -6.93
CA ARG A 7 -7.91 17.04 -5.48
C ARG A 7 -8.46 15.66 -5.13
N GLU A 8 -9.35 15.12 -5.95
CA GLU A 8 -9.93 13.79 -5.76
C GLU A 8 -8.89 12.69 -6.01
N THR A 9 -8.10 12.78 -7.08
CA THR A 9 -6.98 11.84 -7.32
C THR A 9 -5.95 11.88 -6.18
N LEU A 10 -5.61 13.08 -5.68
CA LEU A 10 -4.72 13.20 -4.51
C LEU A 10 -5.32 12.58 -3.25
N LEU A 11 -6.63 12.71 -3.06
CA LEU A 11 -7.35 12.10 -1.96
C LEU A 11 -7.33 10.57 -2.07
N ASP A 12 -7.65 10.01 -3.24
CA ASP A 12 -7.64 8.56 -3.49
C ASP A 12 -6.25 7.95 -3.29
N VAL A 13 -5.22 8.61 -3.83
CA VAL A 13 -3.83 8.19 -3.62
C VAL A 13 -3.46 8.26 -2.14
N SER A 14 -3.84 9.33 -1.43
CA SER A 14 -3.53 9.46 0.00
C SER A 14 -4.20 8.36 0.84
N ILE A 15 -5.46 8.03 0.54
CA ILE A 15 -6.21 6.98 1.24
C ILE A 15 -5.55 5.62 1.04
N ASN A 16 -4.97 5.34 -0.13
CA ASN A 16 -4.27 4.08 -0.38
C ASN A 16 -2.81 4.05 0.10
N VAL A 17 -2.13 5.20 0.15
CA VAL A 17 -0.75 5.30 0.67
C VAL A 17 -0.69 5.09 2.18
N ILE A 18 -1.71 5.55 2.93
CA ILE A 18 -1.74 5.41 4.40
C ILE A 18 -1.64 3.93 4.84
N PRO A 19 -2.48 3.00 4.36
CA PRO A 19 -2.36 1.59 4.72
C PRO A 19 -1.01 0.98 4.31
N VAL A 20 -0.45 1.35 3.15
CA VAL A 20 0.87 0.88 2.71
C VAL A 20 1.96 1.28 3.70
N VAL A 21 1.95 2.54 4.17
CA VAL A 21 2.91 3.04 5.16
C VAL A 21 2.76 2.30 6.50
N ILE A 22 1.53 2.07 6.95
CA ILE A 22 1.26 1.33 8.20
C ILE A 22 1.80 -0.10 8.10
N LEU A 23 1.51 -0.81 7.01
CA LEU A 23 1.96 -2.18 6.82
C LEU A 23 3.49 -2.29 6.72
N LEU A 24 4.12 -1.34 6.02
CA LEU A 24 5.58 -1.28 5.94
C LEU A 24 6.20 -1.02 7.31
N LEU A 25 5.64 -0.10 8.09
CA LEU A 25 6.10 0.16 9.46
C LEU A 25 6.00 -1.09 10.33
N LEU A 26 4.87 -1.81 10.29
CA LEU A 26 4.68 -3.03 11.06
C LEU A 26 5.67 -4.13 10.66
N ASP A 27 5.94 -4.28 9.36
CA ASP A 27 6.92 -5.24 8.86
C ASP A 27 8.34 -4.90 9.35
N LEU A 28 8.75 -3.64 9.25
CA LEU A 28 10.05 -3.18 9.76
C LEU A 28 10.16 -3.36 11.28
N LEU A 29 9.12 -3.03 12.04
CA LEU A 29 9.09 -3.27 13.49
C LEU A 29 9.26 -4.76 13.81
N PHE A 30 8.66 -5.64 13.01
CA PHE A 30 8.84 -7.09 13.17
C PHE A 30 10.29 -7.51 12.88
N ILE A 31 10.87 -7.06 11.77
CA ILE A 31 12.26 -7.35 11.37
C ILE A 31 13.27 -6.88 12.43
N PHE A 32 13.08 -5.68 13.00
CA PHE A 32 14.09 -5.05 13.86
C PHE A 32 13.87 -5.26 15.36
N LEU A 33 12.62 -5.40 15.82
CA LEU A 33 12.29 -5.46 17.25
C LEU A 33 11.85 -6.85 17.72
N TYR A 34 11.53 -7.78 16.80
CA TYR A 34 11.10 -9.11 17.16
C TYR A 34 12.24 -10.13 16.96
N PRO A 35 12.86 -10.67 18.02
CA PRO A 35 13.86 -11.72 17.88
C PRO A 35 13.22 -12.99 17.31
N TRP A 36 13.83 -13.56 16.27
CA TRP A 36 13.42 -14.69 15.41
C TRP A 36 13.25 -16.04 16.15
N GLN A 37 12.54 -16.07 17.28
CA GLN A 37 12.34 -17.25 18.14
C GLN A 37 11.02 -17.98 17.90
N ARG A 38 10.17 -17.49 16.99
CA ARG A 38 8.90 -18.16 16.61
C ARG A 38 9.14 -18.95 15.33
N GLY A 39 8.77 -20.22 15.30
CA GLY A 39 9.03 -21.13 14.17
C GLY A 39 8.63 -20.58 12.79
N THR A 40 9.25 -21.14 11.75
CA THR A 40 9.26 -20.67 10.35
C THR A 40 7.89 -20.30 9.76
N LEU A 41 6.80 -20.97 10.16
CA LEU A 41 5.46 -20.69 9.64
C LEU A 41 4.88 -19.35 10.15
N SER A 42 5.07 -19.03 11.43
CA SER A 42 4.51 -17.79 12.02
C SER A 42 5.18 -16.54 11.43
N GLU A 43 6.48 -16.64 11.17
CA GLU A 43 7.28 -15.60 10.56
C GLU A 43 6.90 -15.38 9.10
N LEU A 44 6.81 -16.47 8.32
CA LEU A 44 6.33 -16.44 6.94
C LEU A 44 4.93 -15.81 6.84
N LEU A 45 4.00 -16.22 7.70
CA LEU A 45 2.64 -15.67 7.70
C LEU A 45 2.62 -14.19 8.07
N THR A 46 3.49 -13.75 8.98
CA THR A 46 3.58 -12.34 9.36
C THR A 46 4.02 -11.50 8.17
N HIS A 47 5.14 -11.87 7.53
CA HIS A 47 5.61 -11.17 6.33
C HIS A 47 4.64 -11.26 5.15
N LEU A 48 3.96 -12.40 4.99
CA LEU A 48 2.95 -12.55 3.95
C LEU A 48 1.78 -11.58 4.20
N LEU A 49 1.26 -11.53 5.44
CA LEU A 49 0.13 -10.67 5.80
C LEU A 49 0.48 -9.18 5.83
N THR A 50 1.75 -8.80 5.88
CA THR A 50 2.20 -7.40 5.75
C THR A 50 2.53 -7.03 4.30
N LEU A 51 3.37 -7.82 3.62
CA LEU A 51 3.87 -7.51 2.29
C LEU A 51 2.83 -7.73 1.18
N PHE A 52 1.98 -8.76 1.30
CA PHE A 52 0.94 -9.02 0.30
C PHE A 52 -0.02 -7.83 0.14
N PRO A 53 -0.66 -7.31 1.21
CA PRO A 53 -1.54 -6.15 1.06
C PRO A 53 -0.80 -4.90 0.60
N ILE A 54 0.48 -4.71 0.94
CA ILE A 54 1.29 -3.61 0.39
C ILE A 54 1.35 -3.69 -1.14
N ILE A 55 1.69 -4.86 -1.68
CA ILE A 55 1.82 -5.07 -3.12
C ILE A 55 0.47 -4.86 -3.82
N VAL A 56 -0.60 -5.44 -3.26
CA VAL A 56 -1.96 -5.32 -3.83
C VAL A 56 -2.42 -3.86 -3.84
N LEU A 57 -2.23 -3.12 -2.75
CA LEU A 57 -2.62 -1.72 -2.66
C LEU A 57 -1.79 -0.83 -3.57
N ALA A 58 -0.48 -1.02 -3.63
CA ALA A 58 0.38 -0.28 -4.54
C ALA A 58 -0.04 -0.48 -6.00
N PHE A 59 -0.31 -1.73 -6.39
CA PHE A 59 -0.80 -2.06 -7.72
C PHE A 59 -2.17 -1.46 -8.02
N ALA A 60 -3.13 -1.60 -7.11
CA ALA A 60 -4.47 -1.04 -7.27
C ALA A 60 -4.44 0.50 -7.39
N THR A 61 -3.61 1.16 -6.58
CA THR A 61 -3.43 2.62 -6.62
C THR A 61 -2.85 3.08 -7.95
N TYR A 62 -1.83 2.39 -8.46
CA TYR A 62 -1.24 2.69 -9.76
C TYR A 62 -2.27 2.53 -10.88
N GLN A 63 -3.04 1.44 -10.86
CA GLN A 63 -4.06 1.19 -11.87
C GLN A 63 -5.18 2.24 -11.82
N ALA A 64 -5.62 2.65 -10.63
CA ALA A 64 -6.61 3.72 -10.47
C ALA A 64 -6.09 5.07 -10.99
N ALA A 65 -4.87 5.46 -10.61
CA ALA A 65 -4.25 6.70 -11.08
C ALA A 65 -4.11 6.72 -12.61
N ARG A 66 -3.66 5.60 -13.19
CA ARG A 66 -3.52 5.45 -14.65
C ARG A 66 -4.87 5.52 -15.37
N ALA A 67 -5.93 4.92 -14.83
CA ALA A 67 -7.26 4.99 -15.43
C ALA A 67 -7.78 6.44 -15.45
N ILE A 68 -7.60 7.18 -14.35
CA ILE A 68 -7.98 8.60 -14.25
C ILE A 68 -7.22 9.45 -15.27
N GLU A 69 -5.92 9.23 -15.44
CA GLU A 69 -5.12 9.96 -16.43
C GLU A 69 -5.57 9.70 -17.87
N LEU A 70 -5.97 8.47 -18.18
CA LEU A 70 -6.50 8.10 -19.50
C LEU A 70 -7.88 8.75 -19.76
N ASP A 71 -8.81 8.64 -18.81
CA ASP A 71 -10.14 9.26 -18.90
C ASP A 71 -10.07 10.78 -19.01
N ALA A 72 -9.05 11.42 -18.42
CA ALA A 72 -8.84 12.86 -18.53
C ALA A 72 -8.23 13.32 -19.87
N ALA A 73 -7.72 12.39 -20.68
CA ALA A 73 -7.09 12.67 -21.97
C ALA A 73 -8.03 12.49 -23.18
N GLU A 74 -9.16 11.80 -23.01
CA GLU A 74 -10.28 11.74 -23.96
C GLU A 74 -11.20 12.97 -23.87
#